data_AF-A0A5B9QHD8-F1
#
_entry.id   AF-A0A5B9QHD8-F1
#
_cell.length_a   1.000
_cell.length_b   1.000
_cell.length_c   1.000
_cell.angle_alpha   90.00
_cell.angle_beta   90.00
_cell.angle_gamma   90.00
#
_symmetry.space_group_name_H-M   'P 1'
#
loop_
_entity.id
_entity.type
_entity.pdbx_description
1 polymer ?
#
loop_
_entity_poly.entity_id
_entity_poly.type
_entity_poly.pdbx_seq_one_letter_code
_entity_poly.pdbx_strand_id
1 'polypeptide(L)'
;MNRVEEHAALPSRLLAYLRERFPLLGNCLLILSFYSSNQFLAHALCHPGEPMRYDYSTLCGCLTLLCFFLHIRIFDDHKDYLDDCRHFPDRVLQRNVVTLNELKWLAAAAIAVEFALAAIAGPAAVLSLLIAFCFSLLMLKEFFLGEWLKRRFLLYASVHMLIMPLLAMTIWSFATKRFLWQIPVWYLLYSGVNYFLAFNWEISRKIRVPEDEREGLDSYTRIFGTYGAAYLVLVVRMIDTVLVSLVAYHLGLSLWFYGLIVALFMVCLVGVIQYRFQTSTTTAHRLSIYAGVYIVAFDIALAIELVRTFGIQFSGTL
;
A
#
# COMPACT_ATOMS: atom_id res chain seq x y z
N MET A 1 3.56 25.54 -16.61
CA MET A 1 3.39 24.19 -17.19
C MET A 1 2.11 24.22 -18.03
N ASN A 2 2.27 24.14 -19.36
CA ASN A 2 1.55 24.96 -20.35
C ASN A 2 0.20 24.38 -20.82
N ARG A 3 -0.66 25.25 -21.40
CA ARG A 3 -1.83 24.93 -22.27
C ARG A 3 -1.55 23.93 -23.40
N VAL A 4 -0.29 23.54 -23.60
CA VAL A 4 0.17 22.58 -24.61
C VAL A 4 -0.29 21.14 -24.30
N GLU A 5 -0.49 20.78 -23.03
CA GLU A 5 -0.92 19.42 -22.67
C GLU A 5 -2.41 19.14 -22.96
N GLU A 6 -3.28 20.16 -22.92
CA GLU A 6 -4.73 20.00 -23.22
C GLU A 6 -4.99 19.58 -24.67
N HIS A 7 -4.09 19.92 -25.59
CA HIS A 7 -4.18 19.56 -27.01
C HIS A 7 -3.26 18.40 -27.42
N ALA A 8 -2.58 17.76 -26.47
CA ALA A 8 -1.69 16.65 -26.77
C ALA A 8 -2.48 15.36 -27.09
N ALA A 9 -1.82 14.41 -27.76
CA ALA A 9 -2.39 13.08 -27.98
C ALA A 9 -2.71 12.37 -26.65
N LEU A 10 -3.74 11.51 -26.65
CA LEU A 10 -4.22 10.79 -25.46
C LEU A 10 -3.09 10.11 -24.65
N PRO A 11 -2.09 9.43 -25.24
CA PRO A 11 -1.00 8.82 -24.47
C PRO A 11 -0.19 9.83 -23.65
N SER A 12 0.06 11.02 -24.19
CA SER A 12 0.80 12.08 -23.49
C SER A 12 -0.02 12.65 -22.33
N ARG A 13 -1.34 12.81 -22.51
CA ARG A 13 -2.27 13.26 -21.46
C ARG A 13 -2.37 12.23 -20.34
N LEU A 14 -2.49 10.94 -20.68
CA LEU A 14 -2.47 9.85 -19.70
C LEU A 14 -1.13 9.74 -18.97
N LEU A 15 -0.01 9.99 -19.65
CA LEU A 15 1.30 10.00 -19.01
C LEU A 15 1.44 11.17 -18.01
N ALA A 16 0.88 12.35 -18.32
CA ALA A 16 0.81 13.46 -17.37
C ALA A 16 -0.01 13.07 -16.13
N TYR A 17 -1.16 12.43 -16.33
CA TYR A 17 -1.97 11.88 -15.24
C TYR A 17 -1.20 10.87 -14.39
N LEU A 18 -0.53 9.89 -15.00
CA LEU A 18 0.26 8.88 -14.27
C LEU A 18 1.40 9.54 -13.48
N ARG A 19 2.11 10.51 -14.05
CA ARG A 19 3.20 11.19 -13.33
C ARG A 19 2.73 11.92 -12.07
N GLU A 20 1.53 12.50 -12.09
CA GLU A 20 0.99 13.22 -10.94
C GLU A 20 0.30 12.28 -9.93
N ARG A 21 -0.60 11.40 -10.41
CA ARG A 21 -1.50 10.63 -9.54
C ARG A 21 -0.96 9.24 -9.21
N PHE A 22 -0.19 8.64 -10.12
CA PHE A 22 0.32 7.29 -9.99
C PHE A 22 1.79 7.18 -10.43
N PRO A 23 2.74 7.84 -9.72
CA PRO A 23 4.15 7.86 -10.12
C PRO A 23 4.69 6.43 -10.26
N LEU A 24 4.98 6.01 -11.48
CA LEU A 24 5.23 4.59 -11.78
C LEU A 24 6.42 4.03 -11.01
N LEU A 25 7.53 4.77 -10.92
CA LEU A 25 8.73 4.28 -10.22
C LEU A 25 8.45 4.00 -8.73
N GLY A 26 7.73 4.90 -8.06
CA GLY A 26 7.40 4.74 -6.63
C GLY A 26 6.44 3.57 -6.40
N ASN A 27 5.43 3.43 -7.25
CA ASN A 27 4.48 2.31 -7.16
C ASN A 27 5.14 0.97 -7.50
N CYS A 28 5.98 0.90 -8.54
CA CYS A 28 6.72 -0.31 -8.87
C CYS A 28 7.67 -0.72 -7.74
N LEU A 29 8.39 0.22 -7.12
CA LEU A 29 9.27 -0.09 -5.99
C LEU A 29 8.48 -0.63 -4.80
N LEU A 30 7.37 0.02 -4.45
CA LEU A 30 6.46 -0.43 -3.40
C LEU A 30 5.96 -1.85 -3.70
N ILE A 31 5.40 -2.08 -4.89
CA ILE A 31 4.84 -3.37 -5.29
C ILE A 31 5.90 -4.47 -5.28
N LEU A 32 7.08 -4.23 -5.85
CA LEU A 32 8.14 -5.24 -5.87
C LEU A 32 8.60 -5.60 -4.46
N SER A 33 8.75 -4.62 -3.57
CA SER A 33 9.09 -4.87 -2.17
C SER A 33 7.99 -5.66 -1.45
N PHE A 34 6.76 -5.14 -1.48
CA PHE A 34 5.58 -5.72 -0.84
C PHE A 34 5.26 -7.13 -1.35
N TYR A 35 5.31 -7.35 -2.66
CA TYR A 35 5.05 -8.65 -3.27
C TYR A 35 6.12 -9.66 -2.87
N SER A 36 7.40 -9.27 -2.92
CA SER A 36 8.50 -10.17 -2.58
C SER A 36 8.46 -10.62 -1.12
N SER A 37 8.22 -9.69 -0.18
CA SER A 37 8.15 -9.99 1.24
C SER A 37 7.00 -10.97 1.54
N ASN A 38 5.81 -10.70 1.01
CA ASN A 38 4.61 -11.52 1.19
C ASN A 38 4.70 -12.87 0.48
N GLN A 39 5.26 -12.93 -0.73
CA GLN A 39 5.46 -14.19 -1.46
C GLN A 39 6.45 -15.09 -0.74
N PHE A 40 7.61 -14.56 -0.35
CA PHE A 40 8.64 -15.36 0.31
C PHE A 40 8.18 -15.86 1.66
N LEU A 41 7.43 -15.04 2.40
CA LEU A 41 6.82 -15.49 3.64
C LEU A 41 5.80 -16.61 3.41
N ALA A 42 4.95 -16.47 2.39
CA ALA A 42 3.99 -17.51 2.00
C ALA A 42 4.71 -18.82 1.64
N HIS A 43 5.82 -18.72 0.92
CA HIS A 43 6.64 -19.86 0.54
C HIS A 43 7.29 -20.53 1.75
N ALA A 44 7.94 -19.77 2.63
CA ALA A 44 8.57 -20.28 3.85
C ALA A 44 7.60 -21.04 4.76
N LEU A 45 6.35 -20.58 4.85
CA LEU A 45 5.31 -21.21 5.66
C LEU A 45 4.68 -22.45 4.99
N CYS A 46 4.65 -22.53 3.66
CA CYS A 46 3.99 -23.61 2.92
C CYS A 46 4.93 -24.71 2.43
N HIS A 47 6.19 -24.37 2.20
CA HIS A 47 7.24 -25.26 1.68
C HIS A 47 8.54 -25.08 2.51
N PRO A 48 8.53 -25.48 3.80
CA PRO A 48 9.68 -25.26 4.67
C PRO A 48 10.92 -25.97 4.13
N GLY A 49 12.04 -25.25 4.03
CA GLY A 49 13.32 -25.78 3.55
C GLY A 49 13.52 -25.73 2.03
N GLU A 50 12.51 -25.33 1.26
CA GLU A 50 12.68 -25.05 -0.16
C GLU A 50 13.19 -23.60 -0.40
N PRO A 51 14.06 -23.38 -1.40
CA PRO A 51 14.57 -22.04 -1.69
C PRO A 51 13.46 -21.12 -2.20
N MET A 52 13.61 -19.83 -1.89
CA MET A 52 12.71 -18.79 -2.40
C MET A 52 12.80 -18.74 -3.93
N ARG A 53 11.67 -18.52 -4.61
CA ARG A 53 11.63 -18.53 -6.07
C ARG A 53 10.96 -17.31 -6.63
N TYR A 54 11.58 -16.74 -7.65
CA TYR A 54 10.89 -15.90 -8.61
C TYR A 54 10.60 -16.71 -9.86
N ASP A 55 9.34 -16.70 -10.25
CA ASP A 55 8.76 -17.50 -11.33
C ASP A 55 7.74 -16.68 -12.12
N TYR A 56 7.08 -17.31 -13.09
CA TYR A 56 6.03 -16.66 -13.87
C TYR A 56 4.85 -16.20 -12.98
N SER A 57 4.52 -16.93 -11.91
CA SER A 57 3.47 -16.53 -10.97
C SER A 57 3.79 -15.20 -10.27
N THR A 58 5.08 -14.98 -9.96
CA THR A 58 5.59 -13.72 -9.43
C THR A 58 5.29 -12.57 -10.37
N LEU A 59 5.68 -12.71 -11.65
CA LEU A 59 5.47 -11.67 -12.64
C LEU A 59 3.99 -11.35 -12.81
N CYS A 60 3.13 -12.39 -12.91
CA CYS A 60 1.69 -12.22 -12.96
C CYS A 60 1.16 -11.46 -11.75
N GLY A 61 1.52 -11.86 -10.54
CA GLY A 61 1.00 -11.23 -9.33
C GLY A 61 1.50 -9.80 -9.15
N CYS A 62 2.76 -9.49 -9.47
CA CYS A 62 3.28 -8.11 -9.47
C CYS A 62 2.53 -7.22 -10.47
N LEU A 63 2.28 -7.71 -11.69
CA LEU A 63 1.53 -6.96 -12.70
C LEU A 63 0.05 -6.81 -12.30
N THR A 64 -0.56 -7.85 -11.72
CA THR A 64 -1.91 -7.77 -11.14
C THR A 64 -1.97 -6.70 -10.06
N LEU A 65 -1.01 -6.64 -9.13
CA LEU A 65 -1.00 -5.57 -8.11
C LEU A 65 -0.78 -4.19 -8.72
N LEU A 66 0.08 -4.05 -9.73
CA LEU A 66 0.28 -2.77 -10.41
C LEU A 66 -1.01 -2.25 -11.03
N CYS A 67 -1.74 -3.12 -11.73
CA CYS A 67 -3.05 -2.79 -12.28
C CYS A 67 -4.07 -2.52 -11.17
N PHE A 68 -4.07 -3.31 -10.09
CA PHE A 68 -4.98 -3.14 -8.96
C PHE A 68 -4.80 -1.77 -8.29
N PHE A 69 -3.56 -1.40 -7.97
CA PHE A 69 -3.22 -0.11 -7.39
C PHE A 69 -3.58 1.05 -8.32
N LEU A 70 -3.45 0.87 -9.64
CA LEU A 70 -3.89 1.85 -10.62
C LEU A 70 -5.43 1.97 -10.64
N HIS A 71 -6.17 0.86 -10.64
CA HIS A 71 -7.63 0.91 -10.67
C HIS A 71 -8.20 1.58 -9.42
N ILE A 72 -7.63 1.31 -8.22
CA ILE A 72 -8.15 1.89 -6.97
C ILE A 72 -7.90 3.39 -6.96
N ARG A 73 -6.76 3.82 -7.50
CA ARG A 73 -6.46 5.25 -7.65
C ARG A 73 -7.47 5.92 -8.56
N ILE A 74 -7.82 5.29 -9.67
CA ILE A 74 -8.84 5.82 -10.58
C ILE A 74 -10.23 5.82 -9.91
N PHE A 75 -10.55 4.81 -9.11
CA PHE A 75 -11.79 4.77 -8.33
C PHE A 75 -11.88 5.93 -7.35
N ASP A 76 -10.79 6.19 -6.60
CA ASP A 76 -10.71 7.35 -5.72
C ASP A 76 -10.86 8.67 -6.50
N ASP A 77 -10.25 8.80 -7.67
CA ASP A 77 -10.39 10.00 -8.51
C ASP A 77 -11.84 10.24 -8.99
N HIS A 78 -12.61 9.16 -9.24
CA HIS A 78 -14.04 9.28 -9.55
C HIS A 78 -14.89 9.61 -8.32
N LYS A 79 -14.58 8.97 -7.20
CA LYS A 79 -15.27 9.13 -5.91
C LYS A 79 -15.10 10.55 -5.36
N ASP A 80 -13.88 11.07 -5.43
CA ASP A 80 -13.47 12.32 -4.79
C ASP A 80 -13.51 13.52 -5.76
N TYR A 81 -13.95 13.33 -7.00
CA TYR A 81 -13.86 14.35 -8.07
C TYR A 81 -14.42 15.72 -7.66
N LEU A 82 -15.62 15.77 -7.08
CA LEU A 82 -16.27 17.03 -6.70
C LEU A 82 -15.55 17.74 -5.55
N ASP A 83 -15.06 16.99 -4.56
CA ASP A 83 -14.31 17.55 -3.45
C ASP A 83 -12.92 18.01 -3.91
N ASP A 84 -12.29 17.27 -4.82
CA ASP A 84 -11.02 17.65 -5.43
C ASP A 84 -11.14 18.89 -6.33
N CYS A 85 -12.25 19.11 -7.03
CA CYS A 85 -12.51 20.36 -7.76
C CYS A 85 -12.48 21.59 -6.85
N ARG A 86 -12.89 21.43 -5.58
CA ARG A 86 -12.91 22.52 -4.60
C ARG A 86 -11.54 22.73 -3.95
N HIS A 87 -10.87 21.65 -3.56
CA HIS A 87 -9.66 21.72 -2.74
C HIS A 87 -8.35 21.63 -3.55
N PHE A 88 -8.41 21.14 -4.78
CA PHE A 88 -7.24 20.88 -5.64
C PHE A 88 -7.52 21.15 -7.13
N PRO A 89 -7.98 22.37 -7.49
CA PRO A 89 -8.34 22.71 -8.87
C PRO A 89 -7.19 22.62 -9.88
N ASP A 90 -5.94 22.68 -9.41
CA ASP A 90 -4.74 22.70 -10.25
C ASP A 90 -4.30 21.32 -10.77
N ARG A 91 -4.91 20.23 -10.29
CA ARG A 91 -4.58 18.85 -10.67
C ARG A 91 -4.93 18.57 -12.13
N VAL A 92 -4.19 17.67 -12.79
CA VAL A 92 -4.37 17.29 -14.21
C VAL A 92 -5.82 16.91 -14.54
N LEU A 93 -6.49 16.13 -13.67
CA LEU A 93 -7.89 15.75 -13.87
C LEU A 93 -8.85 16.94 -13.73
N GLN A 94 -8.72 17.75 -12.66
CA GLN A 94 -9.57 18.91 -12.40
C GLN A 94 -9.41 20.02 -13.46
N ARG A 95 -8.23 20.10 -14.09
CA ARG A 95 -7.95 20.94 -15.25
C ARG A 95 -8.49 20.38 -16.58
N ASN A 96 -9.15 19.22 -16.57
CA ASN A 96 -9.62 18.52 -17.78
C ASN A 96 -8.51 18.12 -18.76
N VAL A 97 -7.25 18.03 -18.32
CA VAL A 97 -6.17 17.47 -19.15
C VAL A 97 -6.45 15.98 -19.43
N VAL A 98 -7.09 15.26 -18.51
CA VAL A 98 -7.74 13.97 -18.77
C VAL A 98 -9.18 14.02 -18.28
N THR A 99 -10.05 13.19 -18.85
CA THR A 99 -11.47 13.11 -18.48
C THR A 99 -11.76 11.87 -17.64
N LEU A 100 -12.81 11.92 -16.82
CA LEU A 100 -13.29 10.75 -16.07
C LEU A 100 -13.61 9.57 -17.00
N ASN A 101 -14.17 9.81 -18.19
CA ASN A 101 -14.47 8.75 -19.16
C ASN A 101 -13.19 8.07 -19.69
N GLU A 102 -12.13 8.83 -19.98
CA GLU A 102 -10.83 8.26 -20.37
C GLU A 102 -10.24 7.41 -19.23
N LEU A 103 -10.33 7.90 -17.98
CA LEU A 103 -9.87 7.15 -16.81
C LEU A 103 -10.72 5.89 -16.56
N LYS A 104 -12.03 5.94 -16.79
CA LYS A 104 -12.92 4.78 -16.68
C LYS A 104 -12.50 3.65 -17.63
N TRP A 105 -12.14 3.97 -18.86
CA TRP A 105 -11.62 2.97 -19.81
C TRP A 105 -10.24 2.45 -19.39
N LEU A 106 -9.37 3.30 -18.85
CA LEU A 106 -8.08 2.88 -18.32
C LEU A 106 -8.25 1.90 -17.14
N ALA A 107 -9.15 2.19 -16.20
CA ALA A 107 -9.47 1.28 -15.10
C ALA A 107 -10.09 -0.03 -15.60
N ALA A 108 -11.01 0.02 -16.58
CA ALA A 108 -11.59 -1.19 -17.17
C ALA A 108 -10.53 -2.07 -17.83
N ALA A 109 -9.56 -1.47 -18.54
CA ALA A 109 -8.42 -2.19 -19.12
C ALA A 109 -7.52 -2.80 -18.03
N ALA A 110 -7.22 -2.05 -16.96
CA ALA A 110 -6.44 -2.56 -15.83
C ALA A 110 -7.12 -3.78 -15.17
N ILE A 111 -8.42 -3.68 -14.87
CA ILE A 111 -9.21 -4.78 -14.30
C ILE A 111 -9.22 -6.01 -15.23
N ALA A 112 -9.37 -5.80 -16.54
CA ALA A 112 -9.32 -6.90 -17.51
C ALA A 112 -7.97 -7.63 -17.48
N VAL A 113 -6.86 -6.87 -17.38
CA VAL A 113 -5.51 -7.44 -17.25
C VAL A 113 -5.35 -8.18 -15.92
N GLU A 114 -5.86 -7.65 -14.81
CA GLU A 114 -5.81 -8.31 -13.49
C GLU A 114 -6.44 -9.70 -13.53
N PHE A 115 -7.68 -9.79 -14.06
CA PHE A 115 -8.40 -11.05 -14.15
C PHE A 115 -7.79 -12.01 -15.16
N ALA A 116 -7.23 -11.52 -16.26
CA ALA A 116 -6.50 -12.35 -17.22
C ALA A 116 -5.25 -12.98 -16.55
N LEU A 117 -4.44 -12.18 -15.85
CA LEU A 117 -3.26 -12.66 -15.15
C LEU A 117 -3.61 -13.62 -13.99
N ALA A 118 -4.68 -13.33 -13.25
CA ALA A 118 -5.18 -14.23 -12.20
C ALA A 118 -5.68 -15.56 -12.78
N ALA A 119 -6.35 -15.53 -13.93
CA ALA A 119 -6.81 -16.74 -14.62
C ALA A 119 -5.63 -17.61 -15.05
N ILE A 120 -4.55 -17.01 -15.57
CA ILE A 120 -3.32 -17.75 -15.89
C ILE A 120 -2.66 -18.30 -14.61
N ALA A 121 -2.69 -17.54 -13.50
CA ALA A 121 -2.15 -17.99 -12.23
C ALA A 121 -2.97 -19.12 -11.58
N GLY A 122 -4.26 -19.26 -11.88
CA GLY A 122 -5.10 -20.38 -11.47
C GLY A 122 -6.32 -19.98 -10.61
N PRO A 123 -7.21 -20.94 -10.30
CA PRO A 123 -8.53 -20.65 -9.69
C PRO A 123 -8.45 -20.00 -8.31
N ALA A 124 -7.43 -20.33 -7.52
CA ALA A 124 -7.23 -19.71 -6.22
C ALA A 124 -6.86 -18.21 -6.34
N ALA A 125 -6.00 -17.87 -7.32
CA ALA A 125 -5.65 -16.49 -7.61
C ALA A 125 -6.89 -15.71 -8.09
N VAL A 126 -7.69 -16.29 -9.00
CA VAL A 126 -8.97 -15.68 -9.44
C VAL A 126 -9.92 -15.42 -8.28
N LEU A 127 -10.14 -16.40 -7.41
CA LEU A 127 -11.06 -16.23 -6.28
C LEU A 127 -10.55 -15.16 -5.31
N SER A 128 -9.25 -15.17 -4.98
CA SER A 128 -8.67 -14.19 -4.08
C SER A 128 -8.71 -12.76 -4.66
N LEU A 129 -8.44 -12.61 -5.97
CA LEU A 129 -8.56 -11.34 -6.67
C LEU A 129 -10.01 -10.88 -6.74
N LEU A 130 -10.96 -11.78 -6.99
CA LEU A 130 -12.39 -11.45 -7.02
C LEU A 130 -12.85 -10.87 -5.68
N ILE A 131 -12.41 -11.44 -4.56
CA ILE A 131 -12.71 -10.91 -3.22
C ILE A 131 -12.09 -9.53 -3.02
N ALA A 132 -10.81 -9.34 -3.39
CA ALA A 132 -10.15 -8.04 -3.35
C ALA A 132 -10.85 -6.99 -4.21
N PHE A 133 -11.24 -7.37 -5.43
CA PHE A 133 -11.98 -6.54 -6.36
C PHE A 133 -13.36 -6.16 -5.80
N CYS A 134 -14.13 -7.10 -5.25
CA CYS A 134 -15.39 -6.80 -4.59
C CYS A 134 -15.20 -5.82 -3.42
N PHE A 135 -14.12 -5.97 -2.64
CA PHE A 135 -13.78 -5.02 -1.58
C PHE A 135 -13.46 -3.62 -2.13
N SER A 136 -12.74 -3.53 -3.26
CA SER A 136 -12.49 -2.24 -3.94
C SER A 136 -13.78 -1.55 -4.40
N LEU A 137 -14.80 -2.31 -4.82
CA LEU A 137 -16.12 -1.77 -5.17
C LEU A 137 -16.87 -1.27 -3.93
N LEU A 138 -16.74 -1.97 -2.78
CA LEU A 138 -17.27 -1.47 -1.51
C LEU A 138 -16.61 -0.15 -1.12
N MET A 139 -15.28 -0.06 -1.24
CA MET A 139 -14.55 1.20 -1.00
C MET A 139 -15.00 2.32 -1.94
N LEU A 140 -15.18 2.03 -3.24
CA LEU A 140 -15.70 2.99 -4.22
C LEU A 140 -17.09 3.53 -3.84
N LYS A 141 -17.93 2.71 -3.20
CA LYS A 141 -19.24 3.09 -2.67
C LYS A 141 -19.22 3.54 -1.20
N GLU A 142 -18.05 3.77 -0.64
CA GLU A 142 -17.85 4.13 0.77
C GLU A 142 -18.64 3.19 1.72
N PHE A 143 -18.62 1.89 1.43
CA PHE A 143 -19.32 0.81 2.14
C PHE A 143 -20.84 1.02 2.26
N PHE A 144 -21.44 1.84 1.39
CA PHE A 144 -22.83 2.30 1.46
C PHE A 144 -23.16 3.08 2.74
N LEU A 145 -22.14 3.53 3.47
CA LEU A 145 -22.24 4.23 4.76
C LEU A 145 -21.42 5.53 4.75
N GLY A 146 -21.23 6.16 3.57
CA GLY A 146 -20.33 7.29 3.37
C GLY A 146 -20.48 8.42 4.38
N GLU A 147 -21.69 8.99 4.52
CA GLU A 147 -21.97 10.06 5.49
C GLU A 147 -21.66 9.68 6.95
N TRP A 148 -21.90 8.43 7.31
CA TRP A 148 -21.63 7.93 8.66
C TRP A 148 -20.14 7.68 8.90
N LEU A 149 -19.44 7.14 7.90
CA LEU A 149 -17.99 6.90 7.96
C LEU A 149 -17.19 8.20 7.89
N LYS A 150 -17.58 9.18 7.06
CA LYS A 150 -16.91 10.48 6.95
C LYS A 150 -16.87 11.22 8.30
N ARG A 151 -17.93 11.10 9.10
CA ARG A 151 -17.97 11.64 10.48
C ARG A 151 -17.02 10.93 11.46
N ARG A 152 -16.48 9.78 11.08
CA ARG A 152 -15.60 8.91 11.88
C ARG A 152 -14.29 8.69 11.15
N PHE A 153 -13.55 9.77 10.92
CA PHE A 153 -12.31 9.80 10.14
C PHE A 153 -11.33 8.63 10.41
N LEU A 154 -11.06 8.29 11.68
CA LEU A 154 -10.17 7.18 12.01
C LEU A 154 -10.72 5.83 11.53
N LEU A 155 -12.02 5.60 11.71
CA LEU A 155 -12.69 4.39 11.26
C LEU A 155 -12.74 4.34 9.73
N TYR A 156 -13.02 5.47 9.08
CA TYR A 156 -12.97 5.60 7.62
C TYR A 156 -11.61 5.15 7.09
N ALA A 157 -10.52 5.74 7.58
CA ALA A 157 -9.17 5.39 7.18
C ALA A 157 -8.86 3.91 7.48
N SER A 158 -9.17 3.44 8.69
CA SER A 158 -8.95 2.05 9.10
C SER A 158 -9.65 1.05 8.18
N VAL A 159 -10.95 1.21 7.91
CA VAL A 159 -11.69 0.25 7.08
C VAL A 159 -11.15 0.24 5.65
N HIS A 160 -10.74 1.40 5.10
CA HIS A 160 -10.11 1.44 3.78
C HIS A 160 -8.74 0.74 3.76
N MET A 161 -7.95 0.81 4.84
CA MET A 161 -6.65 0.13 4.93
C MET A 161 -6.75 -1.40 4.99
N LEU A 162 -7.93 -1.98 5.23
CA LEU A 162 -8.15 -3.43 5.17
C LEU A 162 -7.94 -4.01 3.76
N ILE A 163 -7.83 -3.17 2.73
CA ILE A 163 -7.41 -3.64 1.41
C ILE A 163 -5.99 -4.24 1.43
N MET A 164 -5.09 -3.74 2.27
CA MET A 164 -3.69 -4.18 2.31
C MET A 164 -3.51 -5.62 2.80
N PRO A 165 -4.10 -6.07 3.93
CA PRO A 165 -4.09 -7.49 4.30
C PRO A 165 -4.80 -8.34 3.25
N LEU A 166 -5.84 -7.83 2.59
CA LEU A 166 -6.54 -8.56 1.55
C LEU A 166 -5.66 -8.80 0.32
N LEU A 167 -4.88 -7.80 -0.09
CA LEU A 167 -3.88 -7.93 -1.16
C LEU A 167 -2.73 -8.85 -0.75
N ALA A 168 -2.28 -8.84 0.51
CA ALA A 168 -1.33 -9.84 1.01
C ALA A 168 -1.90 -11.27 0.87
N MET A 169 -3.16 -11.48 1.21
CA MET A 169 -3.83 -12.77 1.02
C MET A 169 -3.98 -13.15 -0.46
N THR A 170 -4.19 -12.18 -1.36
CA THR A 170 -4.14 -12.41 -2.82
C THR A 170 -2.74 -12.85 -3.26
N ILE A 171 -1.67 -12.20 -2.79
CA ILE A 171 -0.29 -12.61 -3.08
C ILE A 171 -0.06 -14.06 -2.65
N TRP A 172 -0.54 -14.45 -1.47
CA TRP A 172 -0.42 -15.83 -1.00
C TRP A 172 -1.07 -16.83 -1.97
N SER A 173 -2.24 -16.53 -2.53
CA SER A 173 -2.89 -17.41 -3.51
C SER A 173 -2.13 -17.46 -4.84
N PHE A 174 -1.54 -16.35 -5.30
CA PHE A 174 -0.64 -16.36 -6.46
C PHE A 174 0.62 -17.20 -6.18
N ALA A 175 1.24 -17.00 -5.03
CA ALA A 175 2.50 -17.63 -4.66
C ALA A 175 2.38 -19.14 -4.40
N THR A 176 1.29 -19.58 -3.77
CA THR A 176 1.15 -20.96 -3.28
C THR A 176 0.18 -21.80 -4.09
N LYS A 177 -0.61 -21.17 -4.98
CA LYS A 177 -1.73 -21.79 -5.73
C LYS A 177 -2.84 -22.37 -4.85
N ARG A 178 -2.86 -22.00 -3.57
CA ARG A 178 -3.84 -22.47 -2.57
C ARG A 178 -4.92 -21.42 -2.34
N PHE A 179 -6.07 -21.87 -1.85
CA PHE A 179 -7.25 -21.02 -1.57
C PHE A 179 -7.22 -20.42 -0.16
N LEU A 180 -7.82 -19.23 0.01
CA LEU A 180 -7.68 -18.40 1.21
C LEU A 180 -7.96 -19.09 2.56
N TRP A 181 -8.79 -20.13 2.59
CA TRP A 181 -9.07 -20.90 3.81
C TRP A 181 -7.92 -21.82 4.26
N GLN A 182 -6.89 -21.99 3.43
CA GLN A 182 -5.68 -22.75 3.77
C GLN A 182 -4.53 -21.85 4.24
N ILE A 183 -4.79 -20.54 4.43
CA ILE A 183 -3.79 -19.61 4.92
C ILE A 183 -3.42 -19.98 6.36
N PRO A 184 -2.13 -20.21 6.67
CA PRO A 184 -1.70 -20.49 8.03
C PRO A 184 -1.85 -19.25 8.91
N VAL A 185 -2.13 -19.46 10.21
CA VAL A 185 -2.36 -18.38 11.18
C VAL A 185 -1.23 -17.34 11.21
N TRP A 186 0.02 -17.77 11.03
CA TRP A 186 1.18 -16.88 11.00
C TRP A 186 1.20 -15.94 9.79
N TYR A 187 0.66 -16.39 8.66
CA TYR A 187 0.49 -15.53 7.50
C TYR A 187 -0.68 -14.56 7.68
N LEU A 188 -1.77 -14.97 8.35
CA LEU A 188 -2.85 -14.04 8.74
C LEU A 188 -2.35 -12.98 9.72
N LEU A 189 -1.47 -13.36 10.65
CA LEU A 189 -0.85 -12.40 11.56
C LEU A 189 0.02 -11.40 10.79
N TYR A 190 0.80 -11.88 9.82
CA TYR A 190 1.61 -11.02 8.96
C TYR A 190 0.76 -10.17 7.99
N SER A 191 -0.37 -10.65 7.49
CA SER A 191 -1.26 -9.78 6.71
C SER A 191 -1.73 -8.58 7.55
N GLY A 192 -1.94 -8.78 8.86
CA GLY A 192 -2.18 -7.70 9.82
C GLY A 192 -1.02 -6.69 9.95
N VAL A 193 0.24 -7.14 9.86
CA VAL A 193 1.41 -6.25 9.77
C VAL A 193 1.28 -5.29 8.58
N ASN A 194 0.91 -5.81 7.40
CA ASN A 194 0.68 -4.99 6.20
C ASN A 194 -0.41 -3.92 6.38
N TYR A 195 -1.46 -4.20 7.16
CA TYR A 195 -2.45 -3.19 7.56
C TYR A 195 -1.82 -2.06 8.38
N PHE A 196 -1.04 -2.40 9.42
CA PHE A 196 -0.44 -1.39 10.29
C PHE A 196 0.64 -0.59 9.58
N LEU A 197 1.41 -1.18 8.67
CA LEU A 197 2.35 -0.45 7.80
C LEU A 197 1.64 0.64 7.00
N ALA A 198 0.58 0.27 6.29
CA ALA A 198 -0.18 1.20 5.46
C ALA A 198 -0.89 2.27 6.31
N PHE A 199 -1.47 1.87 7.45
CA PHE A 199 -2.13 2.80 8.36
C PHE A 199 -1.13 3.78 9.00
N ASN A 200 0.07 3.33 9.34
CA ASN A 200 1.14 4.19 9.86
C ASN A 200 1.52 5.27 8.84
N TRP A 201 1.66 4.88 7.58
CA TRP A 201 1.93 5.83 6.49
C TRP A 201 0.77 6.79 6.26
N GLU A 202 -0.48 6.29 6.26
CA GLU A 202 -1.69 7.10 6.10
C GLU A 202 -1.81 8.19 7.19
N ILE A 203 -1.51 7.83 8.45
CA ILE A 203 -1.45 8.81 9.55
C ILE A 203 -0.33 9.81 9.28
N SER A 204 0.88 9.33 9.02
CA SER A 204 2.09 10.16 8.88
C SER A 204 1.97 11.18 7.75
N ARG A 205 1.37 10.81 6.61
CA ARG A 205 1.17 11.72 5.46
C ARG A 205 0.09 12.78 5.68
N LYS A 206 -0.76 12.62 6.70
CA LYS A 206 -1.85 13.54 7.06
C LYS A 206 -1.60 14.27 8.37
N ILE A 207 -0.37 14.22 8.91
CA ILE A 207 0.10 15.12 9.97
C ILE A 207 0.41 16.48 9.35
N ARG A 208 -0.17 17.54 9.92
CA ARG A 208 0.07 18.93 9.49
C ARG A 208 0.38 19.80 10.69
N VAL A 209 1.22 20.81 10.50
CA VAL A 209 1.36 21.86 11.52
C VAL A 209 0.12 22.76 11.48
N PRO A 210 -0.22 23.48 12.58
CA PRO A 210 -1.44 24.30 12.64
C PRO A 210 -1.59 25.29 11.48
N GLU A 211 -0.48 25.83 10.98
CA GLU A 211 -0.44 26.78 9.86
C GLU A 211 -0.76 26.13 8.50
N ASP A 212 -0.54 24.81 8.35
CA ASP A 212 -0.81 24.05 7.12
C ASP A 212 -2.20 23.41 7.11
N GLU A 213 -2.98 23.59 8.18
CA GLU A 213 -4.35 23.10 8.24
C GLU A 213 -5.22 23.79 7.20
N ARG A 214 -6.00 23.00 6.46
CA ARG A 214 -6.90 23.53 5.43
C ARG A 214 -8.34 23.34 5.86
N GLU A 215 -9.14 24.37 5.75
CA GLU A 215 -10.58 24.26 5.98
C GLU A 215 -11.19 23.22 5.02
N GLY A 216 -12.16 22.44 5.52
CA GLY A 216 -12.82 21.39 4.74
C GLY A 216 -12.03 20.08 4.56
N LEU A 217 -10.75 20.04 4.92
CA LEU A 217 -9.94 18.81 4.87
C LEU A 217 -9.64 18.28 6.27
N ASP A 218 -9.95 17.00 6.51
CA ASP A 218 -9.61 16.34 7.77
C ASP A 218 -8.12 15.97 7.83
N SER A 219 -7.56 16.10 9.04
CA SER A 219 -6.18 15.76 9.37
C SER A 219 -6.15 15.06 10.73
N TYR A 220 -5.12 14.22 10.95
CA TYR A 220 -4.96 13.57 12.26
C TYR A 220 -4.59 14.58 13.35
N THR A 221 -3.91 15.66 12.98
CA THR A 221 -3.53 16.75 13.89
C THR A 221 -4.72 17.59 14.35
N ARG A 222 -5.79 17.71 13.54
CA ARG A 222 -7.05 18.33 13.97
C ARG A 222 -7.80 17.47 15.00
N ILE A 223 -7.75 16.15 14.88
CA ILE A 223 -8.50 15.22 15.75
C ILE A 223 -7.76 14.92 17.05
N PHE A 224 -6.46 14.62 16.96
CA PHE A 224 -5.64 14.18 18.10
C PHE A 224 -4.73 15.30 18.65
N GLY A 225 -4.79 16.49 18.06
CA GLY A 225 -3.84 17.57 18.33
C GLY A 225 -2.51 17.36 17.63
N THR A 226 -1.69 18.41 17.60
CA THR A 226 -0.40 18.45 16.90
C THR A 226 0.48 17.25 17.24
N TYR A 227 0.61 16.92 18.53
CA TYR A 227 1.50 15.85 19.00
C TYR A 227 0.81 14.50 19.15
N GLY A 228 -0.50 14.46 19.42
CA GLY A 228 -1.23 13.21 19.56
C GLY A 228 -1.21 12.38 18.28
N ALA A 229 -1.26 13.03 17.12
CA ALA A 229 -1.09 12.35 15.83
C ALA A 229 0.29 11.68 15.69
N ALA A 230 1.36 12.33 16.15
CA ALA A 230 2.71 11.78 16.13
C ALA A 230 2.89 10.61 17.12
N TYR A 231 2.25 10.68 18.30
CA TYR A 231 2.22 9.56 19.23
C TYR A 231 1.43 8.37 18.68
N LEU A 232 0.34 8.62 17.96
CA LEU A 232 -0.41 7.57 17.27
C LEU A 232 0.47 6.82 16.26
N VAL A 233 1.33 7.52 15.52
CA VAL A 233 2.33 6.88 14.63
C VAL A 233 3.25 5.94 15.42
N LEU A 234 3.75 6.35 16.60
CA LEU A 234 4.60 5.47 17.43
C LEU A 234 3.85 4.26 17.96
N VAL A 235 2.61 4.43 18.43
CA VAL A 235 1.78 3.32 18.94
C VAL A 235 1.52 2.31 17.84
N VAL A 236 1.08 2.76 16.66
CA VAL A 236 0.86 1.90 15.49
C VAL A 236 2.15 1.19 15.10
N ARG A 237 3.29 1.90 15.12
CA ARG A 237 4.59 1.30 14.79
C ARG A 237 5.05 0.27 15.83
N MET A 238 4.75 0.49 17.11
CA MET A 238 5.06 -0.48 18.17
C MET A 238 4.27 -1.77 17.97
N ILE A 239 2.97 -1.66 17.69
CA ILE A 239 2.10 -2.82 17.41
C ILE A 239 2.66 -3.61 16.22
N ASP A 240 2.95 -2.92 15.12
CA ASP A 240 3.58 -3.51 13.94
C ASP A 240 4.88 -4.27 14.28
N THR A 241 5.80 -3.60 15.00
CA THR A 241 7.09 -4.16 15.43
C THR A 241 6.92 -5.43 16.27
N VAL A 242 5.95 -5.45 17.18
CA VAL A 242 5.65 -6.63 18.00
C VAL A 242 5.12 -7.77 17.12
N LEU A 243 4.16 -7.49 16.24
CA LEU A 243 3.56 -8.50 15.38
C LEU A 243 4.58 -9.14 14.44
N VAL A 244 5.43 -8.35 13.78
CA VAL A 244 6.49 -8.92 12.94
C VAL A 244 7.51 -9.69 13.76
N SER A 245 7.84 -9.24 14.98
CA SER A 245 8.77 -9.97 15.85
C SER A 245 8.23 -11.36 16.23
N LEU A 246 6.91 -11.50 16.42
CA LEU A 246 6.28 -12.80 16.66
C LEU A 246 6.40 -13.73 15.44
N VAL A 247 6.15 -13.21 14.24
CA VAL A 247 6.31 -13.97 12.99
C VAL A 247 7.77 -14.36 12.77
N ALA A 248 8.71 -13.45 13.01
CA ALA A 248 10.14 -13.67 12.91
C ALA A 248 10.62 -14.74 13.89
N TYR A 249 10.08 -14.73 15.12
CA TYR A 249 10.39 -15.73 16.14
C TYR A 249 9.90 -17.11 15.72
N HIS A 250 8.67 -17.20 15.19
CA HIS A 250 8.13 -18.46 14.69
C HIS A 250 8.96 -19.07 13.56
N LEU A 251 9.48 -18.22 12.65
CA LEU A 251 10.32 -18.64 11.54
C LEU A 251 11.80 -18.84 11.90
N GLY A 252 12.20 -18.54 13.14
CA GLY A 252 13.58 -18.64 13.57
C GLY A 252 14.53 -17.68 12.85
N LEU A 253 14.07 -16.49 12.48
CA LEU A 253 14.89 -15.48 11.80
C LEU A 253 16.03 -14.99 12.70
N SER A 254 17.12 -14.51 12.10
CA SER A 254 18.35 -14.20 12.82
C SER A 254 18.26 -12.90 13.65
N LEU A 255 19.17 -12.77 14.64
CA LEU A 255 19.34 -11.55 15.45
C LEU A 255 19.59 -10.29 14.62
N TRP A 256 20.16 -10.43 13.42
CA TRP A 256 20.34 -9.30 12.50
C TRP A 256 19.00 -8.68 12.10
N PHE A 257 17.99 -9.50 11.82
CA PHE A 257 16.66 -9.04 11.43
C PHE A 257 15.98 -8.26 12.57
N TYR A 258 16.09 -8.76 13.81
CA TYR A 258 15.60 -8.04 14.99
C TYR A 258 16.33 -6.71 15.18
N GLY A 259 17.66 -6.69 15.06
CA GLY A 259 18.45 -5.46 15.14
C GLY A 259 18.02 -4.43 14.10
N LEU A 260 17.67 -4.88 12.89
CA LEU A 260 17.18 -4.01 11.84
C LEU A 260 15.78 -3.46 12.13
N ILE A 261 14.81 -4.28 12.57
CA ILE A 261 13.47 -3.78 12.92
C ILE A 261 13.57 -2.76 14.05
N VAL A 262 14.42 -3.02 15.06
CA VAL A 262 14.69 -2.06 16.13
C VAL A 262 15.30 -0.77 15.57
N ALA A 263 16.29 -0.84 14.69
CA ALA A 263 16.88 0.34 14.06
C ALA A 263 15.84 1.16 13.28
N LEU A 264 14.97 0.49 12.53
CA LEU A 264 13.88 1.12 11.79
C LEU A 264 12.84 1.76 12.71
N PHE A 265 12.51 1.12 13.84
CA PHE A 265 11.69 1.72 14.90
C PHE A 265 12.36 2.97 15.48
N MET A 266 13.67 2.93 15.73
CA MET A 266 14.42 4.07 16.25
C MET A 266 14.44 5.26 15.28
N VAL A 267 14.49 5.03 13.96
CA VAL A 267 14.33 6.10 12.96
C VAL A 267 12.96 6.79 13.08
N CYS A 268 11.89 6.00 13.26
CA CYS A 268 10.55 6.54 13.48
C CYS A 268 10.49 7.37 14.78
N LEU A 269 11.07 6.85 15.87
CA LEU A 269 11.17 7.56 17.15
C LEU A 269 11.93 8.88 17.03
N VAL A 270 13.08 8.88 16.36
CA VAL A 270 13.86 10.11 16.10
C VAL A 270 13.04 11.10 15.29
N GLY A 271 12.29 10.66 14.28
CA GLY A 271 11.40 11.54 13.52
C GLY A 271 10.34 12.21 14.38
N VAL A 272 9.71 11.46 15.29
CA VAL A 272 8.70 12.00 16.21
C VAL A 272 9.31 12.95 17.24
N ILE A 273 10.50 12.62 17.76
CA ILE A 273 11.29 13.52 18.63
C ILE A 273 11.62 14.83 17.91
N GLN A 274 12.14 14.76 16.67
CA GLN A 274 12.44 15.95 15.86
C GLN A 274 11.19 16.81 15.65
N TYR A 275 10.06 16.21 15.30
CA TYR A 275 8.79 16.93 15.13
C TYR A 275 8.30 17.57 16.44
N ARG A 276 8.50 16.90 17.57
CA ARG A 276 8.13 17.40 18.90
C ARG A 276 8.95 18.62 19.32
N PHE A 277 10.25 18.61 19.07
CA PHE A 277 11.15 19.70 19.48
C PHE A 277 11.31 20.80 18.44
N GLN A 278 11.00 20.54 17.17
CA GLN A 278 11.14 21.50 16.06
C GLN A 278 9.91 21.47 15.13
N THR A 279 8.73 21.71 15.71
CA THR A 279 7.45 21.66 14.99
C THR A 279 7.45 22.61 13.79
N SER A 280 7.42 22.04 12.58
CA SER A 280 7.51 22.76 11.30
C SER A 280 6.95 21.89 10.17
N THR A 281 6.55 22.51 9.06
CA THR A 281 6.12 21.79 7.84
C THR A 281 7.16 20.77 7.38
N THR A 282 8.45 21.12 7.48
CA THR A 282 9.56 20.23 7.12
C THR A 282 9.61 18.98 7.99
N THR A 283 9.48 19.12 9.31
CA THR A 283 9.53 17.96 10.23
C THR A 283 8.28 17.10 10.13
N ALA A 284 7.10 17.69 9.89
CA ALA A 284 5.88 16.93 9.56
C ALA A 284 6.06 16.13 8.26
N HIS A 285 6.61 16.75 7.22
CA HIS A 285 6.90 16.09 5.94
C HIS A 285 7.92 14.94 6.09
N ARG A 286 8.94 15.09 6.96
CA ARG A 286 9.90 14.02 7.26
C ARG A 286 9.22 12.78 7.86
N LEU A 287 8.20 12.92 8.70
CA LEU A 287 7.46 11.77 9.24
C LEU A 287 6.83 10.94 8.12
N SER A 288 6.22 11.60 7.12
CA SER A 288 5.68 10.95 5.92
C SER A 288 6.77 10.21 5.13
N ILE A 289 7.92 10.84 4.91
CA ILE A 289 9.07 10.22 4.23
C ILE A 289 9.55 9.00 5.02
N TYR A 290 9.77 9.12 6.32
CA TYR A 290 10.24 8.02 7.17
C TYR A 290 9.26 6.86 7.19
N ALA A 291 7.95 7.13 7.21
CA ALA A 291 6.95 6.08 7.09
C ALA A 291 6.99 5.38 5.72
N GLY A 292 7.10 6.13 4.62
CA GLY A 292 7.18 5.56 3.27
C GLY A 292 8.45 4.74 3.03
N VAL A 293 9.62 5.28 3.43
CA VAL A 293 10.91 4.58 3.36
C VAL A 293 10.90 3.34 4.24
N TYR A 294 10.27 3.40 5.42
CA TYR A 294 10.15 2.23 6.29
C TYR A 294 9.44 1.08 5.60
N ILE A 295 8.31 1.31 4.91
CA ILE A 295 7.57 0.23 4.24
C ILE A 295 8.49 -0.54 3.29
N VAL A 296 9.14 0.19 2.38
CA VAL A 296 10.02 -0.40 1.38
C VAL A 296 11.24 -1.07 2.03
N ALA A 297 11.88 -0.41 2.99
CA ALA A 297 13.06 -0.95 3.68
C ALA A 297 12.74 -2.22 4.47
N PHE A 298 11.59 -2.23 5.16
CA PHE A 298 11.08 -3.36 5.92
C PHE A 298 10.81 -4.56 5.00
N ASP A 299 10.04 -4.35 3.93
CA ASP A 299 9.66 -5.40 3.00
C ASP A 299 10.89 -6.02 2.31
N ILE A 300 11.81 -5.19 1.83
CA ILE A 300 13.07 -5.64 1.24
C ILE A 300 13.89 -6.43 2.27
N ALA A 301 13.97 -5.95 3.50
CA ALA A 301 14.75 -6.60 4.53
C ALA A 301 14.21 -7.98 4.93
N LEU A 302 12.89 -8.12 5.03
CA LEU A 302 12.28 -9.42 5.28
C LEU A 302 12.54 -10.36 4.09
N ALA A 303 12.39 -9.88 2.86
CA ALA A 303 12.69 -10.68 1.68
C ALA A 303 14.16 -11.14 1.66
N ILE A 304 15.11 -10.25 1.98
CA ILE A 304 16.54 -10.57 2.09
C ILE A 304 16.80 -11.60 3.19
N GLU A 305 16.19 -11.45 4.37
CA GLU A 305 16.40 -12.38 5.48
C GLU A 305 15.84 -13.77 5.15
N LEU A 306 14.68 -13.85 4.49
CA LEU A 306 14.11 -15.12 4.04
C LEU A 306 14.99 -15.78 2.96
N VAL A 307 15.51 -15.00 2.01
CA VAL A 307 16.48 -15.50 1.01
C VAL A 307 17.78 -15.95 1.67
N ARG A 308 18.28 -15.22 2.67
CA ARG A 308 19.49 -15.61 3.41
C ARG A 308 19.27 -16.91 4.19
N THR A 309 18.08 -17.11 4.74
CA THR A 309 17.74 -18.26 5.58
C THR A 309 17.46 -19.51 4.74
N PHE A 310 16.76 -19.37 3.62
CA PHE A 310 16.26 -20.51 2.82
C PHE A 310 16.91 -20.64 1.43
N GLY A 311 17.68 -19.65 0.99
CA GLY A 311 18.25 -19.58 -0.37
C GLY A 311 17.29 -18.95 -1.39
N ILE A 312 17.79 -18.68 -2.60
CA ILE A 312 17.00 -18.20 -3.74
C ILE A 312 17.32 -18.99 -5.01
N GLN A 313 16.28 -19.26 -5.81
CA GLN A 313 16.39 -19.87 -7.13
C GLN A 313 15.55 -19.06 -8.12
N PHE A 314 16.13 -18.73 -9.27
CA PHE A 314 15.41 -18.12 -10.37
C PHE A 314 14.95 -19.23 -11.32
N SER A 315 13.65 -19.50 -11.38
CA SER A 315 13.12 -20.52 -12.30
C SER A 315 12.75 -19.86 -13.62
N GLY A 316 13.66 -19.92 -14.58
CA GLY A 316 13.41 -19.51 -15.96
C GLY A 316 12.99 -20.70 -16.81
N THR A 317 11.74 -21.14 -16.71
CA THR A 317 11.17 -22.10 -17.67
C THR A 317 9.71 -21.78 -17.91
N LEU A 318 9.41 -21.50 -19.18
CA LEU A 318 8.07 -21.39 -19.76
C LEU A 318 7.32 -22.72 -19.66
#